data_AF-A0A8K0R414-F1
#
_entry.id   AF-A0A8K0R414-F1
#
_cell.length_a   1.000
_cell.length_b   1.000
_cell.length_c   1.000
_cell.angle_alpha   90.00
_cell.angle_beta   90.00
_cell.angle_gamma   90.00
#
_symmetry.space_group_name_H-M   'P 1'
#
loop_
_entity.id
_entity.type
_entity.pdbx_description
1 polymer ?
#
loop_
_entity_poly.entity_id
_entity_poly.type
_entity_poly.pdbx_seq_one_letter_code
_entity_poly.pdbx_strand_id
1 'polypeptide(L)'
;MAGGGSDPHARTKVSWHVGSWGNPYEGGGRPGKGVVTYSLSANRQRPMATFISKGFWNVMRRSKNQVLYTIPPFLVAYGCMQWAIEKNEFYNSKTGRALFGDEE
;
A
#
# COMPACT_ATOMS: atom_id res chain seq x y z
N MET A 1 16.89 10.86 19.18
CA MET A 1 16.57 9.77 18.25
C MET A 1 16.23 8.55 19.09
N ALA A 2 14.94 8.22 19.23
CA ALA A 2 14.35 7.15 20.07
C ALA A 2 15.26 6.57 21.17
N GLY A 3 15.65 7.42 22.12
CA GLY A 3 16.34 7.01 23.34
C GLY A 3 15.29 6.69 24.39
N GLY A 4 14.87 5.44 24.45
CA GLY A 4 13.88 4.98 25.42
C GLY A 4 14.36 3.65 25.99
N GLY A 5 15.29 3.70 26.93
CA GLY A 5 15.84 2.49 27.56
C GLY A 5 17.23 2.60 28.20
N SER A 6 17.83 3.79 28.29
CA SER A 6 19.20 3.92 28.83
C SER A 6 19.31 3.85 30.37
N ASP A 7 18.24 3.49 31.09
CA ASP A 7 18.24 3.41 32.56
C ASP A 7 18.00 1.96 33.05
N PRO A 8 19.02 1.30 33.64
CA PRO A 8 18.91 -0.03 34.22
C PRO A 8 17.86 -0.13 35.36
N HIS A 9 17.46 0.99 35.95
CA HIS A 9 16.59 1.05 37.13
C HIS A 9 15.16 1.56 36.83
N ALA A 10 14.77 1.69 35.56
CA ALA A 10 13.45 2.17 35.20
C ALA A 10 12.33 1.22 35.68
N ARG A 11 11.36 1.79 36.41
CA ARG A 11 10.20 1.08 37.00
C ARG A 11 9.22 0.52 35.95
N THR A 12 9.22 1.11 34.76
CA THR A 12 8.46 0.67 33.58
C THR A 12 9.37 0.75 32.36
N LYS A 13 9.73 -0.42 31.82
CA LYS A 13 10.48 -0.53 30.56
C LYS A 13 9.48 -0.43 29.41
N VAL A 14 9.42 0.72 28.73
CA VAL A 14 8.56 0.88 27.55
C VAL A 14 9.24 0.13 26.40
N SER A 15 8.71 -1.03 26.02
CA SER A 15 9.28 -1.86 24.95
C SER A 15 8.91 -1.28 23.58
N TRP A 16 9.81 -0.49 23.00
CA TRP A 16 9.70 -0.08 21.61
C TRP A 16 10.12 -1.25 20.70
N HIS A 17 9.37 -1.52 19.63
CA HIS A 17 9.69 -2.60 18.66
C HIS A 17 10.75 -2.18 17.62
N VAL A 18 11.53 -1.14 17.93
CA VAL A 18 12.57 -0.58 17.06
C VAL A 18 13.76 -0.19 17.94
N GLY A 19 14.93 -0.77 17.65
CA GLY A 19 16.17 -0.47 18.38
C GLY A 19 16.96 0.70 17.77
N SER A 20 18.04 1.08 18.43
CA SER A 20 18.97 2.11 17.94
C SER A 20 20.09 1.52 17.07
N TRP A 21 20.82 2.39 16.37
CA TRP A 21 22.05 2.00 15.68
C TRP A 21 23.04 1.38 16.66
N GLY A 22 23.62 0.23 16.31
CA GLY A 22 24.53 -0.52 17.19
C GLY A 22 23.83 -1.44 18.20
N ASN A 23 22.55 -1.22 18.51
CA ASN A 23 21.73 -2.14 19.34
C ASN A 23 20.32 -2.35 18.74
N PRO A 24 20.21 -3.01 17.57
CA PRO A 24 18.92 -3.29 16.95
C PRO A 24 18.10 -4.36 17.70
N TYR A 25 18.70 -5.08 18.65
CA TYR A 25 18.06 -6.15 19.42
C TYR A 25 17.13 -5.64 20.53
N GLU A 26 17.33 -4.41 20.99
CA GLU A 26 16.43 -3.73 21.92
C GLU A 26 15.00 -3.62 21.38
N GLY A 27 14.86 -3.54 20.05
CA GLY A 27 13.59 -3.49 19.33
C GLY A 27 13.04 -4.85 18.86
N GLY A 28 13.64 -5.98 19.26
CA GLY A 28 13.20 -7.31 18.82
C GLY A 28 13.85 -7.82 17.53
N GLY A 29 14.97 -7.23 17.09
CA GLY A 29 15.82 -7.84 16.07
C GLY A 29 16.38 -9.21 16.54
N ARG A 30 16.68 -10.12 15.62
CA ARG A 30 17.35 -11.40 15.92
C ARG A 30 18.84 -11.31 15.60
N PRO A 31 19.73 -11.91 16.41
CA PRO A 31 21.16 -11.91 16.12
C PRO A 31 21.46 -12.61 14.79
N GLY A 32 22.05 -11.87 13.86
CA GLY A 32 22.53 -12.39 12.58
C GLY A 32 24.04 -12.62 12.62
N LYS A 33 24.49 -13.83 12.33
CA LYS A 33 25.92 -14.19 12.19
C LYS A 33 26.14 -14.84 10.83
N GLY A 34 27.24 -14.50 10.15
CA GLY A 34 27.65 -15.15 8.91
C GLY A 34 27.03 -14.62 7.62
N VAL A 35 26.30 -13.49 7.66
CA VAL A 35 25.79 -12.82 6.45
C VAL A 35 26.80 -11.75 6.03
N VAL A 36 27.32 -11.86 4.80
CA VAL A 36 28.23 -10.87 4.20
C VAL A 36 27.50 -10.17 3.06
N THR A 37 27.44 -8.84 3.13
CA THR A 37 26.76 -8.00 2.12
C THR A 37 27.79 -7.25 1.29
N TYR A 38 27.69 -7.35 -0.02
CA TYR A 38 28.52 -6.61 -0.97
C TYR A 38 27.71 -5.51 -1.65
N SER A 39 28.32 -4.35 -1.85
CA SER A 39 27.70 -3.24 -2.57
C SER A 39 28.73 -2.52 -3.45
N LEU A 40 28.25 -1.89 -4.53
CA LEU A 40 29.05 -1.03 -5.40
C LEU A 40 28.68 0.43 -5.14
N SER A 41 29.67 1.33 -5.14
CA SER A 41 29.42 2.78 -5.05
C SER A 41 28.45 3.25 -6.14
N ALA A 42 27.48 4.10 -5.76
CA ALA A 42 26.45 4.61 -6.67
C ALA A 42 27.06 5.35 -7.89
N ASN A 43 28.18 6.05 -7.70
CA ASN A 43 28.88 6.76 -8.77
C ASN A 43 29.48 5.83 -9.83
N ARG A 44 29.59 4.53 -9.53
CA ARG A 44 30.07 3.50 -10.47
C ARG A 44 28.93 2.68 -11.08
N GLN A 45 27.68 2.96 -10.74
CA GLN A 45 26.51 2.29 -11.29
C GLN A 45 25.84 3.18 -12.34
N ARG A 46 25.15 2.56 -13.30
CA ARG A 46 24.26 3.27 -14.22
C ARG A 46 22.88 3.39 -13.54
N PRO A 47 22.37 4.59 -13.23
CA PRO A 47 21.15 4.76 -12.41
C PRO A 47 19.90 4.08 -12.97
N MET A 48 19.76 4.05 -14.31
CA MET A 48 18.62 3.45 -15.03
C MET A 48 19.06 2.24 -15.87
N ALA A 49 19.99 1.44 -15.37
CA ALA A 49 20.42 0.22 -16.05
C ALA A 49 19.20 -0.70 -16.31
N THR A 50 19.01 -1.10 -17.56
CA THR A 50 18.05 -2.16 -17.94
C THR A 50 16.59 -1.85 -17.57
N PHE A 51 16.25 -0.57 -17.44
CA PHE A 51 14.91 -0.13 -17.06
C PHE A 51 13.83 -0.63 -18.02
N ILE A 52 14.06 -0.49 -19.33
CA ILE A 52 13.10 -0.91 -20.36
C ILE A 52 13.13 -2.43 -20.55
N SER A 53 14.30 -3.04 -20.68
CA SER A 53 14.41 -4.46 -21.01
C SER A 53 14.13 -5.41 -19.84
N LYS A 54 14.27 -4.99 -18.57
CA LYS A 54 13.93 -5.81 -17.39
C LYS A 54 12.93 -5.13 -16.45
N GLY A 55 13.08 -3.83 -16.21
CA GLY A 55 12.22 -3.09 -15.28
C GLY A 55 10.74 -3.14 -15.67
N PHE A 56 10.42 -2.78 -16.92
CA PHE A 56 9.05 -2.79 -17.44
C PHE A 56 8.37 -4.16 -17.31
N TRP A 57 9.03 -5.24 -17.76
CA TRP A 57 8.48 -6.60 -17.67
C TRP A 57 8.26 -7.05 -16.23
N ASN A 58 9.14 -6.65 -15.32
CA ASN A 58 8.98 -6.93 -13.91
C ASN A 58 7.81 -6.15 -13.28
N VAL A 59 7.54 -4.91 -13.72
CA VAL A 59 6.32 -4.19 -13.33
C VAL A 59 5.08 -4.92 -13.84
N MET A 60 5.03 -5.26 -15.13
CA MET A 60 3.89 -5.99 -15.71
C MET A 60 3.61 -7.31 -14.99
N ARG A 61 4.65 -8.10 -14.70
CA ARG A 61 4.53 -9.35 -13.94
C ARG A 61 3.96 -9.14 -12.54
N ARG A 62 4.37 -8.06 -11.84
CA ARG A 62 3.87 -7.74 -10.49
C ARG A 62 2.44 -7.22 -10.53
N SER A 63 2.11 -6.35 -11.47
CA SER A 63 0.76 -5.78 -11.65
C SER A 63 -0.25 -6.88 -11.93
N LYS A 64 0.08 -7.86 -12.80
CA LYS A 64 -0.81 -8.99 -13.10
C LYS A 64 -1.30 -9.72 -11.85
N ASN A 65 -0.44 -9.90 -10.85
CA ASN A 65 -0.80 -10.63 -9.63
C ASN A 65 -1.73 -9.84 -8.70
N GLN A 66 -1.85 -8.52 -8.88
CA GLN A 66 -2.70 -7.65 -8.08
C GLN A 66 -3.99 -7.24 -8.78
N VAL A 67 -4.02 -7.32 -10.11
CA VAL A 67 -5.17 -6.96 -10.95
C VAL A 67 -6.47 -7.59 -10.47
N LEU A 68 -6.47 -8.87 -10.07
CA LEU A 68 -7.69 -9.56 -9.63
C LEU A 68 -8.20 -9.10 -8.26
N TYR A 69 -7.37 -8.48 -7.42
CA TYR A 69 -7.82 -7.91 -6.15
C TYR A 69 -8.32 -6.49 -6.29
N THR A 70 -7.80 -5.77 -7.29
CA THR A 70 -8.05 -4.34 -7.47
C THR A 70 -9.16 -4.06 -8.49
N ILE A 71 -9.18 -4.75 -9.63
CA ILE A 71 -10.13 -4.48 -10.71
C ILE A 71 -11.58 -4.85 -10.33
N PRO A 72 -11.89 -6.03 -9.77
CA PRO A 72 -13.27 -6.39 -9.45
C PRO A 72 -14.01 -5.39 -8.55
N PRO A 73 -13.46 -4.93 -7.40
CA PRO A 73 -14.16 -3.97 -6.57
C PRO A 73 -14.34 -2.61 -7.28
N PHE A 74 -13.38 -2.18 -8.10
CA PHE A 74 -13.52 -0.94 -8.86
C PHE A 74 -14.58 -1.04 -9.97
N LEU A 75 -14.67 -2.17 -10.66
CA LEU A 75 -15.72 -2.38 -11.65
C LEU A 75 -17.11 -2.37 -11.02
N VAL A 76 -17.27 -3.02 -9.87
CA VAL A 76 -18.54 -3.03 -9.13
C VAL A 76 -18.89 -1.62 -8.65
N ALA A 77 -17.94 -0.89 -8.07
CA ALA A 77 -18.16 0.48 -7.61
C ALA A 77 -18.56 1.41 -8.77
N TYR A 78 -17.85 1.31 -9.90
CA TYR A 78 -18.15 2.12 -11.08
C TYR A 78 -19.52 1.77 -11.68
N GLY A 79 -19.84 0.48 -11.80
CA GLY A 79 -21.15 0.03 -12.29
C GLY A 79 -22.31 0.47 -11.39
N CYS A 80 -22.16 0.36 -10.07
CA CYS A 80 -23.15 0.84 -9.11
C CYS A 80 -23.35 2.35 -9.19
N MET A 81 -22.25 3.11 -9.33
CA MET A 81 -22.30 4.56 -9.50
C MET A 81 -23.02 4.97 -10.79
N GLN A 82 -22.70 4.33 -11.93
CA GLN A 82 -23.39 4.61 -13.19
C GLN A 82 -24.89 4.29 -13.09
N TRP A 83 -25.24 3.12 -12.54
CA TRP A 83 -26.64 2.77 -12.29
C TRP A 83 -27.34 3.80 -11.39
N ALA A 84 -26.70 4.27 -10.32
CA ALA A 84 -27.28 5.26 -9.42
C ALA A 84 -27.51 6.62 -10.10
N ILE A 85 -26.59 7.04 -10.97
CA ILE A 85 -26.71 8.29 -11.75
C ILE A 85 -27.90 8.19 -12.72
N GLU A 86 -27.95 7.14 -13.54
CA GLU A 86 -29.04 6.93 -14.51
C GLU A 86 -30.39 6.83 -13.81
N LYS A 87 -30.46 6.12 -12.69
CA LYS A 87 -31.69 5.97 -11.90
C LYS A 87 -32.14 7.31 -11.31
N ASN A 88 -31.22 8.11 -10.80
CA ASN A 88 -31.51 9.44 -10.26
C ASN A 88 -31.98 10.42 -11.34
N GLU A 89 -31.35 10.41 -12.51
CA GLU A 89 -31.79 11.21 -13.66
C GLU A 89 -33.19 10.78 -14.13
N PHE A 90 -33.46 9.48 -14.19
CA PHE A 90 -34.77 8.95 -14.53
C PHE A 90 -35.86 9.43 -13.56
N TYR A 91 -35.66 9.34 -12.24
CA TYR A 91 -36.65 9.81 -11.27
C TYR A 91 -36.91 11.32 -11.35
N ASN A 92 -35.89 12.11 -11.70
CA ASN A 92 -36.03 13.54 -11.90
C ASN A 92 -36.60 13.93 -13.27
N SER A 93 -36.74 12.98 -14.20
CA SER A 93 -37.31 13.19 -15.52
C SER A 93 -38.85 13.25 -15.48
N LYS A 94 -39.45 13.81 -16.54
CA LYS A 94 -40.92 13.92 -16.64
C LYS A 94 -41.62 12.56 -16.63
N THR A 95 -41.04 11.56 -17.30
CA THR A 95 -41.57 10.20 -17.36
C THR A 95 -41.44 9.49 -16.01
N GLY A 96 -40.35 9.68 -15.29
CA GLY A 96 -40.17 9.12 -13.95
C GLY A 96 -41.16 9.68 -12.93
N ARG A 97 -41.41 11.01 -12.96
CA ARG A 97 -42.42 11.65 -12.12
C ARG A 97 -43.84 11.19 -12.44
N ALA A 98 -44.16 10.94 -13.71
CA ALA A 98 -45.47 10.42 -14.09
C ALA A 98 -45.69 8.96 -13.69
N LEU A 99 -44.62 8.17 -13.54
CA LEU A 99 -44.70 6.74 -13.19
C LEU A 99 -44.74 6.50 -11.68
N PHE A 100 -44.06 7.35 -10.89
CA PHE A 100 -43.86 7.17 -9.44
C PHE A 100 -44.37 8.34 -8.59
N GLY A 101 -44.95 9.38 -9.21
CA GLY A 101 -45.45 10.56 -8.50
C GLY A 101 -46.75 10.34 -7.72
N ASP A 102 -47.46 9.23 -7.99
CA ASP A 102 -48.73 8.89 -7.35
C ASP A 102 -48.59 7.79 -6.26
N GLU A 103 -47.38 7.23 -6.07
CA GLU A 103 -47.11 6.11 -5.15
C GLU A 103 -46.48 6.53 -3.80
N GLU A 104 -46.59 7.81 -3.41
CA GLU A 104 -46.21 8.28 -2.07
C GLU A 104 -47.31 8.04 -1.02
#